data_AF-A0A929AXW3-F1
#
_entry.id   AF-A0A929AXW3-F1
#
_cell.length_a   1.000
_cell.length_b   1.000
_cell.length_c   1.000
_cell.angle_alpha   90.00
_cell.angle_beta   90.00
_cell.angle_gamma   90.00
#
_symmetry.space_group_name_H-M   'P 1'
#
loop_
_entity.id
_entity.type
_entity.pdbx_description
1 polymer ?
#
loop_
_entity_poly.entity_id
_entity_poly.type
_entity_poly.pdbx_seq_one_letter_code
_entity_poly.pdbx_strand_id
1 'polypeptide(L)'
;MAEPTPFKYNKTEDQLDESTELTEREAFVATRRAFTELEAMGASYFNIFNALACLFGERGNSEIAEALTEVAYKFYQQDEI
;
A
#
# COMPACT_ATOMS: atom_id res chain seq x y z
N MET A 1 48.19 -1.20 30.91
CA MET A 1 46.75 -0.95 31.15
C MET A 1 46.15 -0.61 29.78
N ALA A 2 45.16 -1.39 29.37
CA ALA A 2 44.74 -1.53 27.98
C ALA A 2 43.92 -0.32 27.47
N GLU A 3 44.23 0.12 26.26
CA GLU A 3 43.47 1.10 25.49
C GLU A 3 42.14 0.47 25.04
N PRO A 4 41.02 1.23 25.02
CA PRO A 4 39.76 0.72 24.48
C PRO A 4 39.87 0.60 22.97
N THR A 5 39.70 -0.61 22.46
CA THR A 5 39.63 -0.90 21.03
C THR A 5 38.49 -0.12 20.38
N PRO A 6 38.71 0.53 19.22
CA PRO A 6 37.59 1.09 18.46
C PRO A 6 36.77 -0.10 17.96
N PHE A 7 35.51 -0.17 18.38
CA PHE A 7 34.53 -1.08 17.82
C PHE A 7 34.54 -0.91 16.31
N LYS A 8 35.14 -1.87 15.60
CA LYS A 8 34.92 -2.02 14.16
C LYS A 8 33.44 -2.37 14.03
N TYR A 9 32.66 -1.45 13.49
CA TYR A 9 31.33 -1.74 12.98
C TYR A 9 31.47 -2.69 11.78
N ASN A 10 31.72 -3.96 12.06
CA ASN A 10 31.40 -5.05 11.14
C ASN A 10 29.93 -5.38 11.36
N LYS A 11 29.05 -4.50 10.86
CA LYS A 11 27.70 -4.91 10.53
C LYS A 11 27.59 -4.71 9.04
N THR A 12 27.69 -5.83 8.33
CA THR A 12 27.36 -5.96 6.93
C THR A 12 25.94 -5.41 6.77
N GLU A 13 25.82 -4.16 6.31
CA GLU A 13 24.57 -3.63 5.73
C GLU A 13 24.44 -4.16 4.30
N ASP A 14 24.63 -5.46 4.15
CA ASP A 14 24.37 -6.21 2.94
C ASP A 14 23.24 -7.17 3.31
N GLN A 15 22.09 -6.98 2.65
CA GLN A 15 20.85 -7.76 2.77
C GLN A 15 19.86 -7.28 3.83
N LEU A 16 19.47 -6.00 3.77
CA LEU A 16 18.03 -5.76 3.69
C LEU A 16 17.64 -6.13 2.27
N ASP A 17 17.03 -7.31 2.13
CA ASP A 17 16.46 -7.77 0.88
C ASP A 17 15.43 -6.73 0.42
N GLU A 18 15.88 -5.83 -0.45
CA GLU A 18 15.15 -4.71 -1.05
C GLU A 18 14.18 -5.24 -2.14
N SER A 19 13.51 -6.35 -1.83
CA SER A 19 12.51 -7.00 -2.67
C SER A 19 11.31 -7.45 -1.81
N THR A 20 10.82 -6.56 -0.94
CA THR A 20 9.44 -6.67 -0.42
C THR A 20 8.42 -6.07 -1.40
N GLU A 21 8.80 -5.92 -2.66
CA GLU A 21 7.86 -5.71 -3.74
C GLU A 21 7.07 -7.00 -3.93
N LEU A 22 5.81 -6.98 -3.48
CA LEU A 22 4.84 -7.99 -3.89
C LEU A 22 4.85 -8.03 -5.42
N THR A 23 5.01 -9.22 -5.99
CA THR A 23 4.82 -9.39 -7.43
C THR A 23 3.45 -8.81 -7.81
N GLU A 24 3.28 -8.33 -9.05
CA GLU A 24 1.98 -7.78 -9.51
C GLU A 24 0.81 -8.71 -9.18
N ARG A 25 1.05 -10.03 -9.27
CA ARG A 25 0.09 -11.06 -8.90
C ARG A 25 -0.24 -11.07 -7.41
N GLU A 26 0.74 -10.93 -6.53
CA GLU A 26 0.53 -10.87 -5.09
C GLU A 26 -0.13 -9.55 -4.66
N ALA A 27 0.28 -8.43 -5.26
CA ALA A 27 -0.36 -7.13 -5.06
C ALA A 27 -1.84 -7.17 -5.49
N PHE A 28 -2.14 -7.83 -6.61
CA PHE A 28 -3.51 -8.04 -7.07
C PHE A 28 -4.33 -8.91 -6.09
N VAL A 29 -3.77 -10.03 -5.63
CA VAL A 29 -4.44 -10.92 -4.66
C VAL A 29 -4.67 -10.21 -3.33
N ALA A 30 -3.69 -9.46 -2.83
CA ALA A 30 -3.81 -8.70 -1.59
C ALA A 30 -4.88 -7.59 -1.71
N THR A 31 -4.88 -6.85 -2.83
CA THR A 31 -5.88 -5.80 -3.11
C THR A 31 -7.28 -6.40 -3.18
N ARG A 32 -7.46 -7.52 -3.88
CA ARG A 32 -8.75 -8.21 -3.98
C ARG A 32 -9.26 -8.68 -2.61
N ARG A 33 -8.36 -9.21 -1.78
CA ARG A 33 -8.72 -9.63 -0.42
C ARG A 33 -9.14 -8.45 0.45
N ALA A 34 -8.38 -7.37 0.44
CA ALA A 34 -8.71 -6.15 1.17
C ALA A 34 -10.07 -5.58 0.75
N PHE A 35 -10.37 -5.59 -0.56
CA PHE A 35 -11.67 -5.19 -1.10
C PHE A 35 -12.81 -6.04 -0.52
N THR A 36 -12.69 -7.37 -0.59
CA THR A 36 -13.71 -8.30 -0.07
C THR A 36 -13.92 -8.15 1.44
N GLU A 37 -12.85 -7.94 2.20
CA GLU A 37 -12.94 -7.71 3.65
C GLU A 37 -13.68 -6.40 3.96
N LEU A 38 -13.40 -5.32 3.22
CA LEU A 38 -14.09 -4.03 3.37
C LEU A 38 -15.57 -4.10 2.96
N GLU A 39 -15.90 -4.81 1.88
CA GLU A 39 -17.29 -5.08 1.51
C GLU A 39 -18.02 -5.87 2.60
N ALA A 40 -17.39 -6.91 3.17
CA ALA A 40 -17.98 -7.71 4.24
C ALA A 40 -18.22 -6.89 5.53
N MET A 41 -17.44 -5.84 5.75
CA MET A 41 -17.63 -4.89 6.85
C MET A 41 -18.72 -3.84 6.57
N GLY A 42 -19.33 -3.84 5.38
CA GLY A 42 -20.35 -2.88 4.98
C GLY A 42 -19.79 -1.49 4.66
N ALA A 43 -18.51 -1.39 4.31
CA ALA A 43 -17.94 -0.13 3.84
C ALA A 43 -18.57 0.26 2.49
N SER A 44 -18.90 1.53 2.31
CA SER A 44 -19.40 2.03 1.03
C SER A 44 -18.32 1.92 -0.05
N TYR A 45 -18.75 1.69 -1.30
CA TYR A 45 -17.83 1.62 -2.43
C TYR A 45 -16.96 2.88 -2.56
N PHE A 46 -17.53 4.06 -2.28
CA PHE A 46 -16.77 5.31 -2.18
C PHE A 46 -15.58 5.19 -1.21
N ASN A 47 -15.83 4.75 0.03
CA ASN A 47 -14.79 4.64 1.05
C ASN A 47 -13.72 3.60 0.67
N ILE A 48 -14.13 2.50 0.03
CA ILE A 48 -13.21 1.44 -0.40
C ILE A 48 -12.27 1.96 -1.49
N PHE A 49 -12.81 2.55 -2.55
CA PHE A 49 -11.99 3.06 -3.65
C PHE A 49 -11.13 4.26 -3.23
N ASN A 50 -11.63 5.12 -2.35
CA ASN A 50 -10.86 6.23 -1.80
C ASN A 50 -9.68 5.75 -0.94
N ALA A 51 -9.89 4.73 -0.09
CA ALA A 51 -8.81 4.14 0.71
C ALA A 51 -7.75 3.46 -0.18
N LEU A 52 -8.17 2.77 -1.23
CA LEU A 52 -7.24 2.19 -2.21
C LEU A 52 -6.46 3.27 -2.96
N ALA A 53 -7.11 4.37 -3.37
CA ALA A 53 -6.43 5.49 -4.03
C ALA A 53 -5.31 6.07 -3.16
N CYS A 54 -5.56 6.31 -1.88
CA CYS A 54 -4.55 6.76 -0.93
C CYS A 54 -3.38 5.77 -0.84
N LEU A 55 -3.66 4.47 -0.71
CA LEU A 55 -2.64 3.43 -0.61
C LEU A 55 -1.72 3.38 -1.85
N PHE A 56 -2.30 3.47 -3.06
CA PHE A 56 -1.51 3.49 -4.28
C PHE A 56 -0.75 4.80 -4.46
N GLY A 57 -1.29 5.93 -4.00
CA GLY A 57 -0.60 7.22 -3.97
C GLY A 57 0.63 7.21 -3.07
N GLU A 58 0.52 6.66 -1.85
CA GLU A 58 1.64 6.51 -0.91
C GLU A 58 2.76 5.60 -1.45
N ARG A 59 2.43 4.67 -2.35
CA ARG A 59 3.38 3.79 -3.03
C ARG A 59 3.98 4.39 -4.31
N GLY A 60 3.67 5.64 -4.63
CA GLY A 60 4.16 6.32 -5.85
C GLY A 60 3.44 5.91 -7.14
N ASN A 61 2.41 5.06 -7.06
CA ASN A 61 1.61 4.62 -8.20
C ASN A 61 0.48 5.62 -8.48
N SER A 62 0.87 6.82 -8.92
CA SER A 62 -0.02 7.97 -9.15
C SER A 62 -1.11 7.71 -10.18
N GLU A 63 -0.81 7.01 -11.30
CA GLU A 63 -1.79 6.68 -12.33
C GLU A 63 -2.93 5.80 -11.80
N ILE A 64 -2.59 4.79 -10.98
CA ILE A 64 -3.57 3.89 -10.36
C ILE A 64 -4.38 4.66 -9.30
N ALA A 65 -3.71 5.51 -8.51
CA ALA A 65 -4.38 6.33 -7.50
C ALA A 65 -5.41 7.28 -8.10
N GLU A 66 -5.09 7.94 -9.23
CA GLU A 66 -6.01 8.81 -9.97
C GLU A 66 -7.21 8.02 -10.50
N ALA A 67 -6.97 6.89 -11.16
CA ALA A 67 -8.04 6.02 -11.68
C ALA A 67 -8.99 5.56 -10.56
N LEU A 68 -8.46 5.19 -9.40
CA LEU A 68 -9.26 4.78 -8.24
C LEU A 68 -10.04 5.95 -7.64
N THR A 69 -9.48 7.15 -7.62
CA THR A 69 -10.15 8.37 -7.15
C THR A 69 -11.34 8.72 -8.05
N GLU A 70 -11.18 8.62 -9.37
CA GLU A 70 -12.28 8.84 -10.32
C GLU A 70 -13.41 7.84 -10.11
N VAL A 71 -13.09 6.57 -9.86
CA VAL A 71 -14.08 5.53 -9.57
C VAL A 71 -14.79 5.83 -8.25
N ALA A 72 -14.06 6.19 -7.19
CA ALA A 72 -14.63 6.59 -5.92
C ALA A 72 -15.64 7.74 -6.12
N TYR A 73 -15.26 8.77 -6.88
CA TYR A 73 -16.11 9.92 -7.13
C TYR A 73 -17.41 9.57 -7.88
N LYS A 74 -17.37 8.63 -8.83
CA LYS A 74 -18.59 8.13 -9.49
C LYS A 74 -19.57 7.48 -8.51
N PHE A 75 -19.06 6.73 -7.53
CA PHE A 75 -19.90 6.14 -6.49
C PHE A 75 -20.43 7.18 -5.51
N TYR A 76 -19.64 8.20 -5.17
CA TYR A 76 -20.11 9.34 -4.36
C TYR A 76 -21.32 10.03 -5.02
N GLN A 77 -21.24 10.29 -6.32
CA GLN A 77 -22.33 10.93 -7.07
C GLN A 77 -23.61 10.08 -7.17
N GLN A 78 -23.49 8.75 -7.11
CA GLN A 78 -24.63 7.84 -7.17
C GLN A 78 -25.33 7.67 -5.82
N ASP A 79 -24.62 7.85 -4.71
CA ASP A 79 -25.15 7.77 -3.35
C ASP A 79 -25.95 9.03 -2.95
N GLU A 80 -25.73 10.16 -3.65
CA GLU A 80 -26.44 11.44 -3.43
C GLU A 80 -27.79 11.56 -4.17
N ILE A 81 -28.29 10.51 -4.86
CA ILE A 81 -29.56 10.48 -5.61
C ILE A 81 -30.58 9.56 -4.95
#